data_AF-A0A3M1ARI5-F1
#
_entry.id   AF-A0A3M1ARI5-F1
#
_cell.length_a   1.000
_cell.length_b   1.000
_cell.length_c   1.000
_cell.angle_alpha   90.00
_cell.angle_beta   90.00
_cell.angle_gamma   90.00
#
_symmetry.space_group_name_H-M   'P 1'
#
loop_
_entity.id
_entity.type
_entity.pdbx_description
1 polymer ?
#
loop_
_entity_poly.entity_id
_entity_poly.type
_entity_poly.pdbx_seq_one_letter_code
_entity_poly.pdbx_strand_id
1 'polypeptide(L)'
;MMIEIIAISLAIVAAIYISYPFFQSRQKRISFDLNHRAEELEARKAQIYAAIKDIDFDYQMGKLSEEDYQELRSQYKAEAVQLLKQMDQLKRPRGKKHKAKAAQAFCAQCGARVNPNDRFCANCGAPLGVK
;
A
#
# COMPACT_ATOMS: atom_id res chain seq x y z
N MET A 1 -8.11 47.93 -22.50
CA MET A 1 -7.84 47.52 -21.10
C MET A 1 -9.00 46.76 -20.47
N MET A 2 -10.15 47.39 -20.19
CA MET A 2 -11.27 46.71 -19.50
C MET A 2 -11.92 45.57 -20.32
N ILE A 3 -12.11 45.77 -21.63
CA ILE A 3 -12.70 44.75 -22.52
C ILE A 3 -11.79 43.52 -22.67
N GLU A 4 -10.46 43.71 -22.71
CA GLU A 4 -9.52 42.59 -22.83
C GLU A 4 -9.50 41.72 -21.57
N ILE A 5 -9.62 42.32 -20.38
CA ILE A 5 -9.69 41.58 -19.11
C ILE A 5 -10.96 40.72 -19.04
N ILE A 6 -12.09 41.25 -19.52
CA ILE A 6 -13.37 40.52 -19.57
C ILE A 6 -13.30 39.35 -20.57
N ALA A 7 -12.67 39.56 -21.73
CA ALA A 7 -12.50 38.51 -22.73
C ALA A 7 -11.61 37.36 -22.21
N ILE A 8 -10.49 37.69 -21.54
CA ILE A 8 -9.57 36.69 -20.97
C ILE A 8 -10.24 35.93 -19.82
N SER A 9 -10.97 36.61 -18.94
CA SER A 9 -11.65 35.95 -17.82
C SER A 9 -12.71 34.95 -18.30
N LEU A 10 -13.52 35.33 -19.30
CA LEU A 10 -14.49 34.44 -19.93
C LEU A 10 -13.82 33.23 -20.60
N ALA A 11 -12.70 33.44 -21.30
CA ALA A 11 -11.96 32.36 -21.94
C ALA A 11 -11.40 31.35 -20.92
N ILE A 12 -10.88 31.81 -19.77
CA ILE A 12 -10.39 30.95 -18.70
C ILE A 12 -11.54 30.14 -18.08
N VAL A 13 -12.67 30.77 -17.79
CA VAL A 13 -13.85 30.08 -17.22
C VAL A 13 -14.37 29.01 -18.18
N ALA A 14 -14.47 29.33 -19.48
CA ALA A 14 -14.85 28.36 -20.49
C ALA A 14 -13.85 27.19 -20.59
N ALA A 15 -12.54 27.49 -20.56
CA ALA A 15 -11.50 26.45 -20.57
C ALA A 15 -11.56 25.54 -19.34
N ILE A 16 -11.82 26.09 -18.14
CA ILE A 16 -12.03 25.31 -16.91
C ILE A 16 -13.28 24.44 -17.05
N TYR A 17 -14.39 25.00 -17.53
CA TYR A 17 -15.66 24.28 -17.68
C TYR A 17 -15.55 23.10 -18.67
N ILE A 18 -14.80 23.27 -19.76
CA ILE A 18 -14.59 22.23 -20.78
C ILE A 18 -13.57 21.19 -20.34
N SER A 19 -12.51 21.59 -19.61
CA SER A 19 -11.50 20.64 -19.11
C SER A 19 -11.96 19.84 -17.88
N TYR A 20 -12.89 20.38 -17.09
CA TYR A 20 -13.48 19.71 -15.91
C TYR A 20 -14.11 18.34 -16.21
N PRO A 21 -14.96 18.13 -17.23
CA PRO A 21 -15.53 16.81 -17.55
C PRO A 21 -14.49 15.81 -18.05
N PHE A 22 -13.43 16.28 -18.72
CA PHE A 22 -12.34 15.42 -19.18
C PHE A 22 -11.55 14.84 -17.99
N PHE A 23 -11.27 15.67 -16.98
CA PHE A 23 -10.56 15.24 -15.78
C PHE A 23 -11.43 14.36 -14.86
N GLN A 24 -12.72 14.71 -14.71
CA GLN A 24 -13.68 13.89 -13.95
C GLN A 24 -13.89 12.50 -14.53
N SER A 25 -13.94 12.35 -15.85
CA SER A 25 -14.17 11.04 -16.48
C SER A 25 -13.07 10.04 -16.17
N ARG A 26 -11.80 10.52 -16.11
CA ARG A 26 -10.66 9.69 -15.72
C ARG A 26 -10.70 9.34 -14.23
N GLN A 27 -11.02 10.30 -13.36
CA GLN A 27 -11.09 10.07 -11.92
C GLN A 27 -12.24 9.13 -11.53
N LYS A 28 -13.43 9.30 -12.11
CA LYS A 28 -14.59 8.41 -11.88
C LYS A 28 -14.27 6.96 -12.29
N ARG A 29 -13.61 6.74 -13.43
CA ARG A 29 -13.20 5.39 -13.86
C ARG A 29 -12.22 4.73 -12.88
N ILE A 30 -11.24 5.48 -12.37
CA ILE A 30 -10.28 4.97 -11.38
C ILE A 30 -10.98 4.63 -10.06
N SER A 31 -11.84 5.51 -9.55
CA SER A 31 -12.58 5.27 -8.31
C SER A 31 -13.52 4.07 -8.44
N PHE A 32 -14.19 3.91 -9.58
CA PHE A 32 -15.07 2.77 -9.85
C PHE A 32 -14.29 1.44 -9.87
N ASP A 33 -13.15 1.36 -10.58
CA ASP A 33 -12.28 0.18 -10.59
C ASP A 33 -11.78 -0.20 -9.18
N LEU A 34 -11.34 0.79 -8.40
CA LEU A 34 -10.88 0.58 -7.03
C LEU A 34 -11.99 0.08 -6.11
N ASN A 35 -13.18 0.67 -6.19
CA ASN A 35 -14.32 0.26 -5.38
C ASN A 35 -14.76 -1.16 -5.73
N HIS A 36 -14.84 -1.50 -7.02
CA HIS A 36 -15.25 -2.82 -7.45
C HIS A 36 -14.25 -3.90 -7.04
N ARG A 37 -12.95 -3.62 -7.15
CA ARG A 37 -11.88 -4.49 -6.64
C ARG A 37 -11.92 -4.66 -5.13
N ALA A 38 -12.22 -3.58 -4.39
CA ALA A 38 -12.36 -3.65 -2.94
C ALA A 38 -13.55 -4.53 -2.54
N GLU A 39 -14.68 -4.39 -3.24
CA GLU A 39 -15.88 -5.21 -3.05
C GLU A 39 -15.62 -6.69 -3.35
N GLU A 40 -14.95 -7.00 -4.47
CA GLU A 40 -14.58 -8.39 -4.81
C GLU A 40 -13.71 -9.05 -3.72
N LEU A 41 -12.73 -8.30 -3.17
CA LEU A 41 -11.88 -8.82 -2.12
C LEU A 41 -12.60 -9.03 -0.78
N GLU A 42 -13.52 -8.13 -0.42
CA GLU A 42 -14.36 -8.32 0.77
C GLU A 42 -15.28 -9.55 0.61
N ALA A 43 -15.82 -9.77 -0.60
CA ALA A 43 -16.61 -10.97 -0.90
C ALA A 43 -15.78 -12.26 -0.76
N ARG A 44 -14.55 -12.29 -1.32
CA ARG A 44 -13.63 -13.42 -1.16
C ARG A 44 -13.26 -13.67 0.31
N LYS A 45 -13.06 -12.60 1.09
CA LYS A 45 -12.76 -12.72 2.52
C LYS A 45 -13.92 -13.36 3.27
N ALA A 46 -15.15 -12.94 2.98
CA ALA A 46 -16.34 -13.54 3.58
C ALA A 46 -16.45 -15.04 3.24
N GLN A 47 -16.11 -15.44 2.00
CA GLN A 47 -16.10 -16.84 1.59
C GLN A 47 -15.06 -17.68 2.34
N ILE A 48 -13.80 -17.23 2.42
CA ILE A 48 -12.75 -17.97 3.17
C ILE A 48 -13.14 -18.08 4.65
N TYR A 49 -13.73 -17.03 5.22
CA TYR A 49 -14.13 -17.04 6.64
C TYR A 49 -15.31 -17.97 6.89
N ALA A 50 -16.24 -18.08 5.93
CA ALA A 50 -17.31 -19.07 5.98
C ALA A 50 -16.73 -20.48 5.92
N ALA A 51 -15.80 -20.75 4.98
CA ALA A 51 -15.15 -22.06 4.87
C ALA A 51 -14.42 -22.46 6.17
N ILE A 52 -13.70 -21.53 6.82
CA ILE A 52 -13.05 -21.78 8.11
C ILE A 52 -14.07 -22.14 9.19
N LYS A 53 -15.22 -21.45 9.23
CA LYS A 53 -16.29 -21.75 10.19
C LYS A 53 -16.91 -23.11 9.94
N ASP A 54 -17.11 -23.48 8.68
CA ASP A 54 -17.71 -24.75 8.30
C ASP A 54 -16.79 -25.91 8.71
N ILE A 55 -15.48 -25.82 8.48
CA ILE A 55 -14.53 -26.86 8.94
C ILE A 55 -14.40 -26.91 10.47
N ASP A 56 -14.44 -25.76 11.15
CA ASP A 56 -14.41 -25.70 12.62
C ASP A 56 -15.67 -26.39 13.18
N PHE A 57 -16.82 -26.19 12.54
CA PHE A 57 -18.07 -26.86 12.90
C PHE A 57 -18.03 -28.35 12.61
N ASP A 58 -17.56 -28.78 11.43
CA ASP A 58 -17.49 -30.20 11.07
C ASP A 58 -16.55 -30.98 11.99
N TYR A 59 -15.43 -30.39 12.42
CA TYR A 59 -14.55 -30.96 13.45
C TYR A 59 -15.24 -31.05 14.81
N GLN A 60 -15.92 -30.00 15.26
CA GLN A 60 -16.69 -30.02 16.53
C GLN A 60 -17.80 -31.08 16.52
N MET A 61 -18.36 -31.36 15.35
CA MET A 61 -19.37 -32.40 15.14
C MET A 61 -18.77 -33.81 14.98
N GLY A 62 -17.44 -33.94 15.07
CA GLY A 62 -16.73 -35.21 14.96
C GLY A 62 -16.71 -35.80 13.54
N LYS A 63 -17.00 -35.00 12.51
CA LYS A 63 -16.96 -35.45 11.11
C LYS A 63 -15.55 -35.50 10.54
N LEU A 64 -14.62 -34.76 11.14
CA LEU A 64 -13.23 -34.66 10.72
C LEU A 64 -12.30 -35.19 11.80
N SER A 65 -11.22 -35.86 11.38
CA SER A 65 -10.11 -36.20 12.26
C SER A 65 -9.35 -34.94 12.68
N GLU A 66 -8.58 -35.01 13.76
CA GLU A 66 -7.72 -33.90 14.19
C GLU A 66 -6.69 -33.57 13.10
N GLU A 67 -6.12 -34.61 12.47
CA GLU A 67 -5.11 -34.46 11.44
C GLU A 67 -5.65 -33.71 10.21
N ASP A 68 -6.82 -34.15 9.70
CA ASP A 68 -7.47 -33.52 8.55
C ASP A 68 -7.88 -32.08 8.87
N TYR A 69 -8.45 -31.86 10.06
CA TYR A 69 -8.85 -30.53 10.52
C TYR A 69 -7.67 -29.56 10.54
N GLN A 70 -6.54 -29.96 11.13
CA GLN A 70 -5.36 -29.11 11.21
C GLN A 70 -4.79 -28.79 9.83
N GLU A 71 -4.76 -29.78 8.93
CA GLU A 71 -4.33 -29.58 7.54
C GLU A 71 -5.22 -28.55 6.82
N LEU A 72 -6.52 -28.81 6.73
CA LEU A 72 -7.50 -27.93 6.07
C LEU A 72 -7.47 -26.51 6.67
N ARG A 73 -7.47 -26.41 7.99
CA ARG A 73 -7.44 -25.11 8.68
C ARG A 73 -6.16 -24.34 8.43
N SER A 74 -5.02 -25.01 8.34
CA SER A 74 -3.74 -24.36 8.02
C SER A 74 -3.76 -23.78 6.60
N GLN A 75 -4.34 -24.50 5.63
CA GLN A 75 -4.45 -24.08 4.24
C GLN A 75 -5.34 -22.83 4.12
N TYR A 76 -6.56 -22.86 4.67
CA TYR A 76 -7.47 -21.70 4.62
C TYR A 76 -6.92 -20.48 5.37
N LYS A 77 -6.21 -20.67 6.48
CA LYS A 77 -5.52 -19.57 7.16
C LYS A 77 -4.43 -18.95 6.30
N ALA A 78 -3.63 -19.77 5.61
CA ALA A 78 -2.61 -19.27 4.69
C ALA A 78 -3.24 -18.45 3.55
N GLU A 79 -4.35 -18.93 2.99
CA GLU A 79 -5.11 -18.19 1.96
C GLU A 79 -5.67 -16.86 2.48
N ALA A 80 -6.26 -16.86 3.68
CA ALA A 80 -6.76 -15.65 4.33
C ALA A 80 -5.66 -14.60 4.52
N VAL A 81 -4.46 -15.01 4.96
CA VAL A 81 -3.31 -14.10 5.13
C VAL A 81 -2.88 -13.50 3.79
N GLN A 82 -2.84 -14.29 2.72
CA GLN A 82 -2.50 -13.79 1.39
C GLN A 82 -3.54 -12.78 0.89
N LEU A 83 -4.83 -13.04 1.09
CA LEU A 83 -5.91 -12.14 0.72
C LEU A 83 -5.85 -10.82 1.50
N LEU A 84 -5.65 -10.87 2.82
CA LEU A 84 -5.51 -9.66 3.65
C LEU A 84 -4.34 -8.79 3.18
N LYS A 85 -3.22 -9.41 2.80
CA LYS A 85 -2.06 -8.70 2.24
C LYS A 85 -2.39 -8.00 0.91
N GLN A 86 -3.26 -8.55 0.08
CA GLN A 86 -3.72 -7.91 -1.16
C GLN A 86 -4.63 -6.71 -0.86
N MET A 87 -5.54 -6.85 0.11
CA MET A 87 -6.41 -5.76 0.56
C MET A 87 -5.61 -4.58 1.12
N ASP A 88 -4.57 -4.86 1.91
CA ASP A 88 -3.68 -3.82 2.45
C ASP A 88 -2.93 -3.07 1.35
N GLN A 89 -2.53 -3.76 0.27
CA GLN A 89 -1.87 -3.12 -0.87
C GLN A 89 -2.79 -2.16 -1.62
N LEU A 90 -4.08 -2.47 -1.72
CA LEU A 90 -5.10 -1.58 -2.31
C LEU A 90 -5.41 -0.37 -1.42
N LYS A 91 -5.44 -0.56 -0.09
CA LYS A 91 -5.68 0.52 0.87
C LYS A 91 -4.48 1.46 1.05
N ARG A 92 -3.27 0.99 0.74
CA ARG A 92 -2.06 1.83 0.81
C ARG A 92 -2.10 2.89 -0.30
N PRO A 93 -2.17 4.20 0.04
CA PRO A 93 -2.07 5.24 -0.96
C PRO A 93 -0.71 5.11 -1.66
N ARG A 94 -0.72 4.99 -3.00
CA ARG A 94 0.44 4.80 -3.89
C ARG A 94 1.55 5.88 -3.81
N GLY A 95 1.56 6.73 -2.79
CA GLY A 95 2.43 7.92 -2.69
C GLY A 95 3.38 7.98 -1.50
N LYS A 96 3.31 7.06 -0.52
CA LYS A 96 4.34 7.04 0.54
C LYS A 96 5.46 6.10 0.12
N LYS A 97 6.32 6.57 -0.81
CA LYS A 97 7.70 6.06 -0.85
C LYS A 97 8.24 6.26 0.56
N HIS A 98 8.35 5.18 1.34
CA HIS A 98 9.16 5.22 2.54
C HIS A 98 10.54 5.68 2.07
N LYS A 99 10.89 6.96 2.27
CA LYS A 99 12.28 7.35 2.25
C LYS A 99 12.90 6.43 3.30
N ALA A 100 13.66 5.44 2.85
CA ALA A 100 14.47 4.63 3.74
C ALA A 100 15.20 5.65 4.62
N LYS A 101 14.84 5.71 5.91
CA LYS A 101 15.64 6.46 6.86
C LYS A 101 16.98 5.75 6.83
N ALA A 102 17.93 6.27 6.05
CA ALA A 102 19.30 5.82 6.08
C ALA A 102 19.67 5.83 7.56
N ALA A 103 19.98 4.65 8.11
CA ALA A 103 20.42 4.54 9.49
C ALA A 103 21.63 5.47 9.61
N GLN A 104 21.47 6.56 10.37
CA GLN A 104 22.52 7.54 10.56
C GLN A 104 23.62 6.85 11.37
N ALA A 105 24.74 6.57 10.72
CA ALA A 105 25.91 6.01 11.38
C ALA A 105 26.73 7.15 12.00
N PHE A 106 27.42 6.84 13.10
CA PHE A 106 28.32 7.77 13.76
C PHE A 106 29.73 7.19 13.75
N CYS A 107 30.73 8.05 13.59
CA CYS A 107 32.13 7.65 13.69
C CYS A 107 32.44 7.23 15.14
N ALA A 108 32.93 6.01 15.33
CA ALA A 108 33.29 5.50 16.66
C ALA A 108 34.47 6.26 17.31
N GLN A 109 35.24 7.01 16.53
CA GLN A 109 36.45 7.68 17.00
C GLN A 109 36.25 9.15 17.38
N CYS A 110 35.37 9.88 16.70
CA CYS A 110 35.12 11.30 16.98
C CYS A 110 33.64 11.66 17.19
N GLY A 111 32.71 10.71 17.03
CA GLY A 111 31.28 10.95 17.19
C GLY A 111 30.61 11.74 16.06
N ALA A 112 31.33 12.13 15.02
CA ALA A 112 30.74 12.81 13.86
C ALA A 112 29.73 11.90 13.13
N ARG A 113 28.67 12.50 12.56
CA ARG A 113 27.74 11.78 11.68
C ARG A 113 28.46 11.41 10.38
N VAL A 114 28.31 10.16 9.95
CA VAL A 114 28.94 9.63 8.73
C VAL A 114 27.88 8.95 7.87
N ASN A 115 28.04 9.02 6.54
CA ASN A 115 27.19 8.27 5.64
C ASN A 115 27.63 6.79 5.62
N PRO A 116 26.70 5.84 5.43
CA PRO A 116 27.02 4.42 5.31
C PRO A 116 28.00 4.08 4.18
N ASN A 117 28.13 4.95 3.17
CA ASN A 117 29.04 4.77 2.02
C ASN A 117 30.39 5.47 2.18
N ASP A 118 30.63 6.20 3.28
CA ASP A 118 31.89 6.89 3.52
C ASP A 118 32.97 5.87 3.89
N ARG A 119 34.09 5.84 3.16
CA ARG A 119 35.25 4.96 3.48
C ARG A 119 36.09 5.49 4.64
N PHE A 120 36.06 6.81 4.84
CA PHE A 120 36.79 7.53 5.88
C PHE A 120 35.91 8.63 6.47
N CYS A 121 36.11 8.96 7.75
CA CYS A 121 35.42 10.07 8.39
C CYS A 121 35.93 11.42 7.89
N ALA A 122 35.05 12.27 7.35
CA ALA A 122 35.41 13.61 6.88
C ALA A 122 35.87 14.58 7.99
N ASN A 123 35.59 14.26 9.26
CA ASN A 123 35.96 15.11 10.39
C ASN A 123 37.31 14.73 11.03
N CYS A 124 37.61 13.44 11.17
CA CYS A 124 38.82 12.98 11.87
C CYS A 124 39.73 12.06 11.04
N GLY A 125 39.34 11.69 9.83
CA GLY A 125 40.12 10.82 8.94
C GLY A 125 40.11 9.32 9.28
N ALA A 126 39.42 8.89 10.34
CA ALA A 126 39.37 7.49 10.74
C ALA A 126 38.69 6.62 9.65
N PRO A 127 39.21 5.41 9.36
CA PRO A 127 38.58 4.50 8.41
C PRO A 127 37.25 3.98 8.98
N LEU A 128 36.21 4.02 8.14
CA LEU A 128 34.90 3.47 8.46
C LEU A 128 34.80 2.12 7.75
N GLY A 129 34.58 1.04 8.51
CA GLY A 129 34.52 -0.31 7.99
C GLY A 129 33.28 -0.53 7.14
N VAL A 130 33.31 -0.09 5.88
CA VAL A 130 32.30 -0.43 4.87
C VAL A 130 32.67 -1.80 4.30
N LYS A 131 31.85 -2.83 4.58
CA LYS A 131 31.89 -4.09 3.82
C LYS A 131 31.06 -3.94 2.55
#